data_AF-J5E8C3-F1
#
_entry.id   AF-J5E8C3-F1
#
_cell.length_a   1.000
_cell.length_b   1.000
_cell.length_c   1.000
_cell.angle_alpha   90.00
_cell.angle_beta   90.00
_cell.angle_gamma   90.00
#
_symmetry.space_group_name_H-M   'P 1'
#
loop_
_entity.id
_entity.type
_entity.pdbx_description
1 polymer ?
#
loop_
_entity_poly.entity_id
_entity_poly.type
_entity_poly.pdbx_seq_one_letter_code
_entity_poly.pdbx_strand_id
1 'polypeptide(L)'
;MVDDRGHKRKDVAKFSSFDLVEKYLVWDWATLARSGLASGPLGTDLYKLGYAAGVEVSELDKGNIELRLDGEWAILVVGDATIFSHIMLKSFDDLLEIASQGGL
;
A
#
# COMPACT_ATOMS: atom_id res chain seq x y z
N MET A 1 -10.05 17.69 -4.67
CA MET A 1 -9.14 18.37 -3.73
C MET A 1 -7.88 18.73 -4.50
N VAL A 2 -7.39 19.95 -4.37
CA VAL A 2 -6.07 20.37 -4.88
C VAL A 2 -5.16 20.33 -3.67
N ASP A 3 -4.00 19.67 -3.74
CA ASP A 3 -3.08 19.66 -2.61
C ASP A 3 -2.45 21.05 -2.38
N ASP A 4 -1.79 21.24 -1.24
CA ASP A 4 -1.14 22.50 -0.87
C ASP A 4 -0.04 22.94 -1.86
N ARG A 5 0.28 22.08 -2.84
CA ARG A 5 1.26 22.30 -3.92
C ARG A 5 0.60 22.55 -5.28
N GLY A 6 -0.73 22.75 -5.32
CA GLY A 6 -1.45 23.08 -6.55
C GLY A 6 -1.77 21.87 -7.45
N HIS A 7 -1.50 20.64 -7.03
CA HIS A 7 -1.78 19.45 -7.83
C HIS A 7 -3.17 18.89 -7.58
N LYS A 8 -3.88 18.61 -8.67
CA LYS A 8 -5.15 17.88 -8.66
C LYS A 8 -4.85 16.38 -8.56
N ARG A 9 -4.71 15.84 -7.34
CA ARG A 9 -4.70 14.38 -7.14
C ARG A 9 -6.13 13.89 -7.27
N LYS A 10 -6.45 13.27 -8.40
CA LYS A 10 -7.68 12.48 -8.54
C LYS A 10 -7.29 11.02 -8.31
N ASP A 11 -7.93 10.40 -7.33
CA ASP A 11 -7.96 8.95 -7.10
C ASP A 11 -6.58 8.31 -6.88
N VAL A 12 -5.88 8.71 -5.80
CA VAL A 12 -4.58 8.12 -5.41
C VAL A 12 -4.69 6.60 -5.18
N ALA A 13 -5.81 6.17 -4.59
CA ALA A 13 -6.14 4.77 -4.40
C ALA A 13 -7.67 4.59 -4.27
N LYS A 14 -8.19 3.38 -4.52
CA LYS A 14 -9.58 2.98 -4.25
C LYS A 14 -9.59 1.64 -3.54
N PHE A 15 -10.52 1.45 -2.61
CA PHE A 15 -10.60 0.23 -1.79
C PHE A 15 -12.04 -0.22 -1.64
N SER A 16 -12.25 -1.53 -1.53
CA SER A 16 -13.56 -2.14 -1.32
C SER A 16 -14.05 -2.08 0.12
N SER A 17 -13.14 -1.96 1.09
CA SER A 17 -13.44 -2.05 2.52
C SER A 17 -12.64 -1.05 3.34
N PHE A 18 -13.14 -0.78 4.54
CA PHE A 18 -12.48 0.12 5.49
C PHE A 18 -11.18 -0.48 6.04
N ASP A 19 -11.10 -1.80 6.24
CA ASP A 19 -9.87 -2.49 6.68
C ASP A 19 -8.70 -2.22 5.71
N LEU A 20 -8.95 -2.32 4.40
CA LEU A 20 -7.93 -2.01 3.40
C LEU A 20 -7.53 -0.52 3.41
N VAL A 21 -8.47 0.39 3.69
CA VAL A 21 -8.17 1.82 3.86
C VAL A 21 -7.24 2.04 5.05
N GLU A 22 -7.54 1.41 6.20
CA GLU A 22 -6.71 1.54 7.41
C GLU A 22 -5.30 1.02 7.19
N LYS A 23 -5.16 -0.17 6.58
CA LYS A 23 -3.87 -0.74 6.21
C LYS A 23 -3.08 0.18 5.28
N TYR A 24 -3.73 0.76 4.27
CA TYR A 24 -3.09 1.70 3.34
C TYR A 24 -2.59 2.95 4.05
N LEU A 25 -3.44 3.57 4.88
CA LEU A 25 -3.08 4.81 5.56
C LEU A 25 -1.96 4.61 6.59
N VAL A 26 -1.97 3.50 7.32
CA VAL A 26 -0.88 3.17 8.26
C VAL A 26 0.43 2.97 7.49
N TRP A 27 0.40 2.21 6.39
CA TRP A 27 1.58 1.96 5.56
C TRP A 27 2.14 3.25 4.93
N ASP A 28 1.30 4.04 4.28
CA ASP A 28 1.67 5.29 3.63
C ASP A 28 2.26 6.27 4.65
N TRP A 29 1.60 6.44 5.79
CA TRP A 29 2.11 7.31 6.84
C TRP A 29 3.42 6.80 7.45
N ALA A 30 3.53 5.50 7.75
CA ALA A 30 4.74 4.94 8.36
C ALA A 30 5.96 5.08 7.45
N THR A 31 5.82 4.83 6.16
CA THR A 31 6.90 4.98 5.18
C THR A 31 7.26 6.44 4.92
N LEU A 32 6.27 7.34 4.91
CA LEU A 32 6.49 8.78 4.84
C LEU A 32 7.24 9.31 6.07
N ALA A 33 6.83 8.88 7.27
CA ALA A 33 7.41 9.34 8.53
C ALA A 33 8.79 8.75 8.79
N ARG A 34 9.09 7.55 8.28
CA ARG A 34 10.30 6.80 8.60
C ARG A 34 10.97 6.23 7.36
N SER A 35 12.00 6.93 6.89
CA SER A 35 12.76 6.54 5.68
C SER A 35 13.33 5.11 5.76
N GLY A 36 13.73 4.64 6.95
CA GLY A 36 14.21 3.26 7.13
C GLY A 36 13.16 2.19 6.84
N LEU A 37 11.89 2.46 7.12
CA LEU A 37 10.79 1.55 6.77
C LEU A 37 10.54 1.57 5.25
N ALA A 38 10.60 2.75 4.62
CA ALA A 38 10.45 2.91 3.18
C ALA A 38 11.60 2.26 2.38
N SER A 39 12.85 2.39 2.85
CA SER A 39 14.01 1.75 2.23
C SER A 39 14.15 0.26 2.57
N GLY A 40 13.29 -0.27 3.45
CA GLY A 40 13.37 -1.64 3.94
C GLY A 40 12.00 -2.33 4.00
N PRO A 41 11.56 -2.77 5.19
CA PRO A 41 10.54 -3.82 5.36
C PRO A 41 9.13 -3.45 4.91
N LEU A 42 8.82 -2.15 4.76
CA LEU A 42 7.53 -1.67 4.26
C LEU A 42 7.62 -1.01 2.88
N GLY A 43 8.76 -1.05 2.22
CA GLY A 43 8.90 -0.44 0.90
C GLY A 43 9.77 -1.26 -0.02
N THR A 44 11.04 -0.86 -0.15
CA THR A 44 11.97 -1.45 -1.13
C THR A 44 12.06 -2.97 -1.05
N ASP A 45 12.05 -3.54 0.16
CA ASP A 45 12.16 -5.00 0.31
C ASP A 45 10.93 -5.70 -0.25
N LEU A 46 9.72 -5.19 0.04
CA LEU A 46 8.48 -5.74 -0.51
C LEU A 46 8.37 -5.52 -2.02
N TYR A 47 8.75 -4.34 -2.51
CA TYR A 47 8.74 -4.03 -3.95
C TYR A 47 9.62 -5.02 -4.73
N LYS A 48 10.80 -5.38 -4.21
CA LYS A 48 11.70 -6.35 -4.84
C LYS A 48 11.15 -7.76 -4.90
N LEU A 49 10.20 -8.12 -4.04
CA LEU A 49 9.54 -9.43 -4.07
C LEU A 49 8.52 -9.53 -5.22
N GLY A 50 8.17 -8.42 -5.87
CA GLY A 50 7.05 -8.39 -6.83
C GLY A 50 5.70 -8.50 -6.10
N TYR A 51 4.66 -8.92 -6.82
CA TYR A 51 3.34 -9.11 -6.21
C TYR A 51 3.31 -10.32 -5.27
N ALA A 52 2.55 -10.22 -4.19
CA ALA A 52 2.41 -11.28 -3.20
C ALA A 52 1.70 -12.52 -3.77
N ALA A 53 2.16 -13.70 -3.35
CA ALA A 53 1.51 -14.95 -3.72
C ALA A 53 0.10 -15.03 -3.12
N GLY A 54 -0.87 -15.48 -3.91
CA GLY A 54 -2.27 -15.59 -3.49
C GLY A 54 -3.11 -14.32 -3.67
N VAL A 55 -2.51 -13.21 -4.11
CA VAL A 55 -3.23 -12.00 -4.53
C VAL A 55 -3.43 -12.04 -6.04
N GLU A 56 -4.67 -11.90 -6.49
CA GLU A 56 -4.98 -11.74 -7.91
C GLU A 56 -4.61 -10.33 -8.36
N VAL A 57 -3.99 -10.21 -9.53
CA VAL A 57 -3.48 -8.94 -10.06
C VAL A 57 -4.01 -8.73 -11.47
N SER A 58 -4.68 -7.60 -11.70
CA SER A 58 -5.20 -7.22 -13.01
C SER A 58 -4.74 -5.81 -13.39
N GLU A 59 -4.17 -5.66 -14.58
CA GLU A 59 -3.84 -4.34 -15.12
C GLU A 59 -5.11 -3.60 -15.56
N LEU A 60 -5.21 -2.33 -15.17
CA LEU A 60 -6.26 -1.41 -15.58
C LEU A 60 -5.65 -0.27 -16.43
N ASP A 61 -6.53 0.54 -17.02
CA ASP A 61 -6.12 1.69 -17.80
C ASP A 61 -5.24 2.66 -16.99
N LYS A 62 -4.30 3.29 -17.69
CA LYS A 62 -3.42 4.38 -17.19
C LYS A 62 -2.44 3.95 -16.09
N GLY A 63 -2.04 2.68 -16.06
CA GLY A 63 -1.02 2.19 -15.12
C GLY A 63 -1.54 1.98 -13.70
N ASN A 64 -2.86 1.82 -13.55
CA ASN A 64 -3.46 1.34 -12.31
C ASN A 64 -3.51 -0.19 -12.33
N ILE A 65 -3.46 -0.77 -11.15
CA ILE A 65 -3.52 -2.20 -10.90
C ILE A 65 -4.65 -2.46 -9.93
N GLU A 66 -5.52 -3.40 -10.26
CA GLU A 66 -6.49 -3.98 -9.32
C GLU A 66 -5.86 -5.20 -8.65
N LEU A 67 -5.85 -5.19 -7.32
CA LEU A 67 -5.50 -6.32 -6.45
C LEU A 67 -6.79 -6.92 -5.91
N ARG A 68 -6.88 -8.26 -5.85
CA ARG A 68 -8.01 -8.95 -5.21
C ARG A 68 -7.55 -10.06 -4.29
N LEU A 69 -8.20 -10.18 -3.15
CA LEU A 69 -8.02 -11.24 -2.16
C LEU A 69 -9.34 -11.46 -1.43
N ASP A 70 -9.81 -12.70 -1.35
CA ASP A 70 -11.00 -13.10 -0.59
C ASP A 70 -12.27 -12.24 -0.84
N GLY A 71 -12.41 -11.73 -2.07
CA GLY A 71 -13.55 -10.90 -2.49
C GLY A 71 -13.38 -9.40 -2.23
N GLU A 72 -12.35 -8.99 -1.50
CA GLU A 72 -11.95 -7.60 -1.34
C GLU A 72 -11.01 -7.16 -2.47
N TRP A 73 -10.97 -5.85 -2.73
CA TRP A 73 -10.14 -5.27 -3.79
C TRP A 73 -9.54 -3.91 -3.43
N ALA A 74 -8.39 -3.63 -4.03
CA ALA A 74 -7.70 -2.35 -3.98
C ALA A 74 -7.22 -1.95 -5.40
N ILE A 75 -7.36 -0.68 -5.76
CA ILE A 75 -6.85 -0.12 -7.02
C ILE A 75 -5.81 0.94 -6.70
N LEU A 76 -4.59 0.72 -7.17
CA LEU A 76 -3.40 1.51 -6.88
C LEU A 76 -2.53 1.65 -8.13
N VAL A 77 -1.61 2.60 -8.17
CA VAL A 77 -0.58 2.65 -9.21
C VAL A 77 0.40 1.48 -9.06
N VAL A 78 1.02 1.01 -10.15
CA VAL A 78 1.89 -0.19 -10.18
C VAL A 78 2.87 -0.30 -9.00
N GLY A 79 3.56 0.79 -8.66
CA GLY A 79 4.54 0.79 -7.57
C GLY A 79 3.92 0.45 -6.22
N ASP A 80 2.88 1.21 -5.86
CA ASP A 80 2.15 1.03 -4.62
C ASP A 80 1.41 -0.30 -4.59
N ALA A 81 0.82 -0.73 -5.71
CA ALA A 81 0.14 -2.01 -5.83
C ALA A 81 1.08 -3.19 -5.56
N THR A 82 2.32 -3.11 -6.05
CA THR A 82 3.34 -4.16 -5.84
C THR A 82 3.58 -4.34 -4.34
N ILE A 83 3.81 -3.24 -3.61
CA ILE A 83 4.06 -3.28 -2.16
C ILE A 83 2.78 -3.66 -1.41
N PHE A 84 1.66 -3.02 -1.73
CA PHE A 84 0.40 -3.16 -1.02
C PHE A 84 -0.19 -4.58 -1.12
N SER A 85 0.12 -5.33 -2.18
CA SER A 85 -0.24 -6.75 -2.28
C SER A 85 0.30 -7.60 -1.11
N HIS A 86 1.45 -7.23 -0.54
CA HIS A 86 1.97 -7.87 0.69
C HIS A 86 1.36 -7.29 1.96
N ILE A 87 1.01 -6.00 1.95
CA ILE A 87 0.39 -5.32 3.09
C ILE A 87 -1.03 -5.82 3.35
N MET A 88 -1.83 -6.04 2.30
CA MET A 88 -3.20 -6.52 2.45
C MET A 88 -3.30 -7.90 3.12
N LEU A 89 -2.27 -8.74 2.96
CA LEU A 89 -2.14 -10.06 3.60
C LEU A 89 -1.76 -9.98 5.08
N LYS A 90 -1.26 -8.85 5.56
CA LYS A 90 -0.91 -8.67 6.98
C LYS A 90 -2.16 -8.43 7.80
N SER A 91 -2.14 -8.90 9.05
CA SER A 91 -3.10 -8.39 10.03
C SER A 91 -2.82 -6.90 10.29
N PHE A 92 -3.84 -6.17 10.72
CA PHE A 92 -3.66 -4.77 11.09
C PHE A 92 -2.69 -4.61 12.27
N ASP A 93 -2.74 -5.52 13.24
CA ASP A 93 -1.85 -5.51 14.41
C ASP A 93 -0.38 -5.72 14.01
N ASP A 94 -0.08 -6.68 13.12
CA ASP A 94 1.28 -6.89 12.62
C ASP A 94 1.82 -5.65 11.91
N LEU A 95 0.96 -4.98 11.13
CA LEU A 95 1.34 -3.77 10.42
C LEU A 95 1.64 -2.62 11.40
N LEU A 96 0.80 -2.45 12.44
CA LEU A 96 1.02 -1.46 13.48
C LEU A 96 2.29 -1.75 14.30
N GLU A 97 2.59 -3.02 14.58
CA GLU A 97 3.84 -3.40 15.25
C GLU A 97 5.05 -2.97 14.41
N ILE A 98 5.09 -3.32 13.12
CA ILE A 98 6.19 -2.92 12.23
C ILE A 98 6.29 -1.37 12.14
N ALA A 99 5.14 -0.70 12.02
CA ALA A 99 5.09 0.76 11.93
C ALA A 99 5.56 1.45 13.22
N SER A 100 5.33 0.85 14.39
CA SER A 100 5.67 1.39 15.71
C SER A 100 7.06 1.00 16.21
N GLN A 101 7.65 -0.10 15.72
CA GLN A 101 9.00 -0.52 16.11
C GLN A 101 10.05 0.49 15.61
N GLY A 102 10.41 1.46 16.44
CA GLY A 102 11.42 2.47 16.20
C GLY A 102 12.83 1.97 16.56
N GLY A 103 13.76 2.06 15.61
CA GLY A 103 15.17 2.21 15.96
C GLY A 103 15.40 3.66 16.40
N LEU A 104 15.76 3.85 17.66
CA LEU A 104 16.41 5.08 18.14
C LEU A 104 17.81 5.19 17.53
#